data_AF-T1BAR4-F1
#
_entry.id   AF-T1BAR4-F1
#
_cell.length_a   1.000
_cell.length_b   1.000
_cell.length_c   1.000
_cell.angle_alpha   90.00
_cell.angle_beta   90.00
_cell.angle_gamma   90.00
#
_symmetry.space_group_name_H-M   'P 1'
#
loop_
_entity.id
_entity.type
_entity.pdbx_description
1 polymer ?
#
loop_
_entity_poly.entity_id
_entity_poly.type
_entity_poly.pdbx_seq_one_letter_code
_entity_poly.pdbx_strand_id
1 'polypeptide(L)'
;MRSTQQLPFRAPWFVEQLLAQRSDSGRDNTWLRTSLDLGLQRVLMRQVQLFAQQRRQQGIDNAAALLVDTRDMGIKAMVGSADYFSRSIDGQVNGTDAKRSPGSALKPFIYGLAFDQGEITPATVLRDVPTAFGAYAPENFDGRFLGPVY
;
A
#
# COMPACT_ATOMS: atom_id res chain seq x y z
N MET A 1 23.87 18.62 -24.90
CA MET A 1 23.33 18.25 -23.57
C MET A 1 21.82 18.44 -23.61
N ARG A 2 21.02 17.41 -23.31
CA ARG A 2 19.55 17.55 -23.28
C ARG A 2 19.15 18.35 -22.04
N SER A 3 18.24 19.31 -22.19
CA SER A 3 17.66 20.08 -21.08
C SER A 3 17.03 19.12 -20.06
N THR A 4 17.18 19.40 -18.76
CA THR A 4 16.55 18.63 -17.66
C THR A 4 15.03 18.54 -17.78
N GLN A 5 14.40 19.45 -18.54
CA GLN A 5 12.97 19.40 -18.87
C GLN A 5 12.56 18.29 -19.87
N GLN A 6 13.52 17.58 -20.49
CA GLN A 6 13.26 16.52 -21.47
C GLN A 6 13.44 15.10 -20.94
N LEU A 7 13.71 14.93 -19.64
CA LEU A 7 13.84 13.61 -19.03
C LEU A 7 12.46 13.01 -18.75
N PRO A 8 12.24 11.71 -19.05
CA PRO A 8 10.94 11.08 -18.87
C PRO A 8 10.57 10.97 -17.38
N PHE A 9 9.43 11.56 -17.01
CA PHE A 9 8.91 11.56 -15.64
C PHE A 9 7.77 10.54 -15.47
N ARG A 10 8.12 9.24 -15.43
CA ARG A 10 7.14 8.13 -15.53
C ARG A 10 6.88 7.37 -14.24
N ALA A 11 7.81 7.41 -13.29
CA ALA A 11 7.72 6.65 -12.02
C ALA A 11 8.51 7.37 -10.91
N PRO A 12 8.13 8.61 -10.55
CA PRO A 12 8.98 9.45 -9.72
C PRO A 12 9.25 8.89 -8.33
N TRP A 13 8.21 8.43 -7.63
CA TRP A 13 8.38 7.83 -6.30
C TRP A 13 9.31 6.61 -6.30
N PHE A 14 9.19 5.75 -7.33
CA PHE A 14 10.08 4.58 -7.48
C PHE A 14 11.52 5.00 -7.74
N VAL A 15 11.74 5.97 -8.63
CA VAL A 15 13.08 6.47 -8.97
C VAL A 15 13.72 7.15 -7.77
N GLU A 16 12.99 7.99 -7.04
CA GLU A 16 13.47 8.66 -5.84
C GLU A 16 13.86 7.66 -4.76
N GLN A 17 13.00 6.68 -4.47
CA GLN A 17 13.29 5.63 -3.49
C GLN A 17 14.55 4.84 -3.88
N LEU A 18 14.69 4.50 -5.16
CA LEU A 18 15.85 3.77 -5.67
C LEU A 18 17.16 4.58 -5.62
N LEU A 19 17.08 5.88 -5.88
CA LEU A 19 18.22 6.79 -5.77
C LEU A 19 18.62 6.99 -4.31
N ALA A 20 17.65 7.18 -3.40
CA ALA A 20 17.90 7.31 -1.97
C ALA A 20 18.61 6.06 -1.40
N GLN A 21 18.13 4.86 -1.76
CA GLN A 21 18.78 3.59 -1.37
C GLN A 21 20.20 3.43 -1.95
N ARG A 22 20.49 4.11 -3.07
CA ARG A 22 21.79 4.00 -3.75
C ARG A 22 22.82 4.99 -3.27
N SER A 23 22.42 6.19 -2.85
CA SER A 23 23.31 7.19 -2.26
C SER A 23 24.15 6.60 -1.11
N ASP A 24 23.61 5.62 -0.39
CA ASP A 24 24.30 4.90 0.69
C ASP A 24 25.31 3.84 0.21
N SER A 25 25.32 3.48 -1.08
CA SER A 25 25.98 2.28 -1.60
C SER A 25 27.16 2.53 -2.57
N GLY A 26 27.55 3.79 -2.82
CA GLY A 26 28.83 4.16 -3.44
C GLY A 26 29.14 3.55 -4.83
N ARG A 27 28.14 3.13 -5.61
CA ARG A 27 28.34 2.44 -6.90
C ARG A 27 28.04 3.34 -8.11
N ASP A 28 29.08 3.62 -8.89
CA ASP A 28 29.07 4.39 -10.15
C ASP A 28 28.63 3.55 -11.37
N ASN A 29 27.38 3.08 -11.39
CA ASN A 29 26.82 2.46 -12.61
C ASN A 29 25.95 3.46 -13.38
N THR A 30 26.29 3.71 -14.65
CA THR A 30 25.59 4.63 -15.58
C THR A 30 24.18 4.16 -15.98
N TRP A 31 23.88 2.87 -15.81
CA TRP A 31 22.57 2.29 -16.10
C TRP A 31 22.14 1.29 -15.03
N LEU A 32 20.82 1.17 -14.84
CA LEU A 32 20.21 0.31 -13.83
C LEU A 32 19.01 -0.41 -14.42
N ARG A 33 19.03 -1.74 -14.33
CA ARG A 33 17.88 -2.57 -14.65
C ARG A 33 17.05 -2.78 -13.39
N THR A 34 15.74 -2.61 -13.50
CA THR A 34 14.79 -2.74 -12.38
C THR A 34 13.66 -3.70 -12.77
N SER A 35 12.83 -4.07 -11.80
CA SER A 35 11.61 -4.87 -12.02
C SER A 35 10.42 -4.05 -12.55
N LEU A 36 10.56 -2.72 -12.65
CA LEU A 36 9.48 -1.80 -13.00
C LEU A 36 8.97 -2.06 -14.42
N ASP A 37 7.66 -2.20 -14.56
CA ASP A 37 6.97 -2.30 -15.83
C ASP A 37 6.26 -0.97 -16.13
N LEU A 38 6.66 -0.29 -17.22
CA LEU A 38 6.11 1.02 -17.57
C LEU A 38 4.67 0.97 -18.09
N GLY A 39 4.19 -0.19 -18.55
CA GLY A 39 2.78 -0.40 -18.88
C GLY A 39 1.93 -0.43 -17.62
N LEU A 40 2.31 -1.29 -16.66
CA LEU A 40 1.62 -1.43 -15.38
C LEU A 40 1.70 -0.14 -14.55
N GLN A 41 2.83 0.56 -14.57
CA GLN A 41 3.00 1.86 -13.91
C GLN A 41 1.95 2.87 -14.40
N ARG A 42 1.77 2.99 -15.71
CA ARG A 42 0.78 3.93 -16.30
C ARG A 42 -0.65 3.55 -15.91
N VAL A 43 -0.96 2.26 -15.90
CA VAL A 43 -2.29 1.78 -15.49
C VAL A 43 -2.53 2.11 -14.02
N LEU A 44 -1.58 1.78 -13.14
CA LEU A 44 -1.71 2.02 -11.71
C LEU A 44 -1.87 3.51 -11.38
N MET A 45 -1.04 4.37 -11.99
CA MET A 45 -1.14 5.84 -11.84
C MET A 45 -2.54 6.34 -12.21
N ARG A 46 -3.06 5.91 -13.37
CA ARG A 46 -4.40 6.29 -13.81
C ARG A 46 -5.48 5.83 -12.83
N GLN A 47 -5.39 4.61 -12.31
CA GLN A 47 -6.39 4.09 -11.36
C GLN A 47 -6.38 4.83 -10.03
N VAL A 48 -5.20 5.14 -9.49
CA VAL A 48 -5.06 5.92 -8.24
C VAL A 48 -5.62 7.33 -8.42
N GLN A 49 -5.31 7.98 -9.55
CA GLN A 49 -5.86 9.30 -9.89
C GLN A 49 -7.39 9.30 -9.97
N LEU A 50 -7.96 8.32 -10.69
CA LEU A 50 -9.40 8.18 -10.83
C LEU A 50 -10.07 7.90 -9.47
N PHE A 51 -9.48 7.04 -8.65
CA PHE A 51 -9.98 6.72 -7.32
C PHE A 51 -10.07 7.97 -6.43
N ALA A 52 -8.98 8.74 -6.33
CA ALA A 52 -8.95 9.96 -5.54
C ALA A 52 -9.94 11.02 -6.09
N GLN A 53 -10.03 11.17 -7.41
CA GLN A 53 -10.99 12.09 -8.03
C GLN A 53 -12.44 11.72 -7.70
N GLN A 54 -12.81 10.44 -7.81
CA GLN A 54 -14.16 9.96 -7.55
C GLN A 54 -14.55 10.05 -6.07
N ARG A 55 -13.58 9.91 -5.16
CA ARG A 55 -13.81 9.88 -3.71
C ARG A 55 -13.58 11.21 -3.01
N ARG A 56 -13.22 12.26 -3.76
CA ARG A 56 -12.97 13.61 -3.23
C ARG A 56 -14.14 14.17 -2.41
N GLN A 57 -15.38 13.91 -2.82
CA GLN A 57 -16.58 14.36 -2.08
C GLN A 57 -16.74 13.65 -0.72
N GLN A 58 -16.07 12.51 -0.53
CA GLN A 58 -16.06 11.74 0.72
C GLN A 58 -14.86 12.10 1.60
N GLY A 59 -14.10 13.15 1.24
CA GLY A 59 -12.90 13.58 1.95
C GLY A 59 -11.63 12.80 1.61
N ILE A 60 -11.66 11.94 0.59
CA ILE A 60 -10.49 11.20 0.12
C ILE A 60 -9.92 11.95 -1.09
N ASP A 61 -8.84 12.70 -0.89
CA ASP A 61 -8.16 13.50 -1.92
C ASP A 61 -6.81 12.93 -2.34
N ASN A 62 -6.32 11.89 -1.66
CA ASN A 62 -5.05 11.24 -1.93
C ASN A 62 -5.16 9.71 -1.79
N ALA A 63 -4.26 8.98 -2.46
CA ALA A 63 -4.14 7.53 -2.39
C ALA A 63 -2.74 7.09 -2.84
N ALA A 64 -2.30 5.95 -2.32
CA ALA A 64 -1.04 5.32 -2.70
C ALA A 64 -1.28 3.84 -3.05
N ALA A 65 -0.48 3.30 -3.97
CA ALA A 65 -0.57 1.90 -4.37
C ALA A 65 0.80 1.34 -4.78
N LEU A 66 1.02 0.07 -4.45
CA LEU A 66 2.21 -0.69 -4.78
C LEU A 66 1.79 -2.00 -5.45
N LEU A 67 2.39 -2.32 -6.59
CA LEU A 67 2.19 -3.59 -7.28
C LEU A 67 3.47 -4.41 -7.21
N VAL A 68 3.37 -5.58 -6.58
CA VAL A 68 4.48 -6.51 -6.35
C VAL A 68 4.15 -7.84 -6.99
N ASP A 69 5.14 -8.46 -7.61
CA ASP A 69 5.06 -9.83 -8.11
C ASP A 69 5.43 -10.80 -6.98
N THR A 70 4.52 -11.70 -6.63
CA THR A 70 4.68 -12.60 -5.48
C THR A 70 5.76 -13.67 -5.68
N ARG A 71 6.24 -13.87 -6.91
CA ARG A 71 7.26 -14.88 -7.23
C ARG A 71 8.67 -14.41 -6.92
N ASP A 72 8.95 -13.14 -7.17
CA ASP A 72 10.29 -12.53 -7.01
C ASP A 72 10.29 -11.33 -6.05
N MET A 73 9.12 -10.95 -5.52
CA MET A 73 8.89 -9.75 -4.71
C MET A 73 9.32 -8.44 -5.40
N GLY A 74 9.49 -8.48 -6.72
CA GLY A 74 9.87 -7.33 -7.52
C GLY A 74 8.72 -6.33 -7.64
N ILE A 75 9.01 -5.05 -7.38
CA ILE A 75 8.07 -3.96 -7.58
C ILE A 75 7.87 -3.76 -9.08
N LYS A 76 6.65 -4.00 -9.58
CA LYS A 76 6.29 -3.80 -10.99
C LYS A 76 5.73 -2.40 -11.24
N ALA A 77 5.09 -1.79 -10.25
CA ALA A 77 4.62 -0.40 -10.30
C ALA A 77 4.51 0.19 -8.88
N MET A 78 4.70 1.50 -8.75
CA MET A 78 4.62 2.23 -7.48
C MET A 78 4.08 3.64 -7.69
N VAL A 79 3.07 3.98 -6.91
CA VAL A 79 2.42 5.29 -6.91
C VAL A 79 2.28 5.75 -5.47
N GLY A 80 3.06 6.76 -5.08
CA GLY A 80 3.10 7.26 -3.71
C GLY A 80 1.96 8.21 -3.36
N SER A 81 1.36 8.86 -4.36
CA SER A 81 0.25 9.79 -4.21
C SER A 81 -0.56 9.88 -5.51
N ALA A 82 -1.78 10.40 -5.43
CA ALA A 82 -2.66 10.62 -6.58
C ALA A 82 -2.08 11.61 -7.60
N ASP A 83 -1.40 12.66 -7.17
CA ASP A 83 -0.75 13.63 -8.06
C ASP A 83 0.56 14.13 -7.47
N TYR A 84 1.67 13.75 -8.11
CA TYR A 84 3.02 14.13 -7.68
C TYR A 84 3.21 15.65 -7.55
N PHE A 85 2.58 16.44 -8.43
CA PHE A 85 2.77 17.90 -8.47
C PHE A 85 1.81 18.67 -7.57
N SER A 86 0.83 17.99 -6.96
CA SER A 86 -0.16 18.64 -6.11
C SER A 86 0.41 18.93 -4.73
N ARG A 87 0.61 20.22 -4.44
CA ARG A 87 1.06 20.68 -3.12
C ARG A 87 -0.01 20.52 -2.03
N SER A 88 -1.30 20.49 -2.40
CA SER A 88 -2.37 20.44 -1.40
C SER A 88 -2.49 19.07 -0.71
N ILE A 89 -1.95 18.02 -1.34
CA ILE A 89 -1.98 16.64 -0.82
C ILE A 89 -0.56 16.11 -0.52
N ASP A 90 0.43 16.99 -0.50
CA ASP A 90 1.84 16.64 -0.37
C ASP A 90 2.28 15.56 -1.38
N GLY A 91 1.97 15.77 -2.66
CA GLY A 91 2.08 14.76 -3.72
C GLY A 91 3.44 14.07 -3.89
N GLN A 92 4.51 14.72 -3.46
CA GLN A 92 5.86 14.18 -3.51
C GLN A 92 6.12 13.12 -2.42
N VAL A 93 5.32 13.12 -1.35
CA VAL A 93 5.44 12.14 -0.27
C VAL A 93 5.08 10.76 -0.82
N ASN A 94 6.00 9.81 -0.64
CA ASN A 94 5.76 8.43 -1.02
C ASN A 94 4.89 7.73 0.04
N GLY A 95 3.57 7.74 -0.16
CA GLY A 95 2.62 7.06 0.72
C GLY A 95 2.79 5.54 0.80
N THR A 96 3.52 4.92 -0.12
CA THR A 96 3.80 3.46 -0.05
C THR A 96 4.84 3.10 1.02
N ASP A 97 5.61 4.07 1.50
CA ASP A 97 6.60 3.89 2.58
C ASP A 97 6.11 4.46 3.92
N ALA A 98 4.95 5.12 3.93
CA ALA A 98 4.39 5.75 5.12
C ALA A 98 3.78 4.71 6.06
N LYS A 99 4.20 4.70 7.33
CA LYS A 99 3.59 3.87 8.37
C LYS A 99 2.17 4.35 8.68
N ARG A 100 1.19 3.46 8.54
CA ARG A 100 -0.21 3.68 8.87
C ARG A 100 -0.77 2.45 9.59
N SER A 101 -1.86 2.63 10.34
CA SER A 101 -2.60 1.49 10.89
C SER A 101 -3.12 0.63 9.71
N PRO A 102 -2.82 -0.67 9.66
CA PRO A 102 -3.33 -1.56 8.61
C PRO A 102 -4.84 -1.85 8.77
N GLY A 103 -5.41 -1.54 9.94
CA GLY A 103 -6.79 -1.89 10.28
C GLY A 103 -7.04 -3.40 10.10
N SER A 104 -8.19 -3.74 9.52
CA SER A 104 -8.59 -5.13 9.28
C SER A 104 -7.64 -5.91 8.36
N ALA A 105 -6.76 -5.26 7.60
CA ALA A 105 -5.76 -5.96 6.79
C ALA A 105 -4.74 -6.74 7.64
N LEU A 106 -4.66 -6.48 8.95
CA LEU A 106 -3.84 -7.27 9.88
C LEU A 106 -4.46 -8.65 10.19
N LYS A 107 -5.79 -8.79 10.11
CA LYS A 107 -6.51 -9.99 10.56
C LYS A 107 -5.96 -11.30 9.96
N PRO A 108 -5.67 -11.43 8.65
CA PRO A 108 -5.13 -12.66 8.09
C PRO A 108 -3.83 -13.14 8.75
N PHE A 109 -2.97 -12.22 9.21
CA PHE A 109 -1.73 -12.57 9.92
C PHE A 109 -2.00 -13.11 11.32
N ILE A 110 -3.00 -12.56 12.01
CA ILE A 110 -3.44 -13.06 13.32
C ILE A 110 -4.01 -14.48 13.18
N TYR A 111 -4.86 -14.70 12.17
CA TYR A 111 -5.39 -16.04 11.88
C TYR A 111 -4.28 -17.02 11.48
N GLY A 112 -3.33 -16.60 10.64
CA GLY A 112 -2.17 -17.40 10.27
C GLY A 112 -1.36 -17.85 11.48
N LEU A 113 -1.05 -16.93 12.40
CA LEU A 113 -0.34 -17.27 13.64
C LEU A 113 -1.11 -18.28 14.50
N ALA A 114 -2.43 -18.12 14.60
CA ALA A 114 -3.27 -19.04 15.38
C ALA A 114 -3.35 -20.44 14.73
N PHE A 115 -3.34 -20.52 13.39
CA PHE A 115 -3.21 -21.80 12.68
C PHE A 115 -1.82 -22.42 12.90
N ASP A 116 -0.75 -21.65 12.79
CA ASP A 116 0.64 -22.12 13.00
C ASP A 116 0.87 -22.64 14.42
N GLN A 117 0.20 -22.05 15.41
CA GLN A 117 0.23 -22.47 16.81
C GLN A 117 -0.72 -23.65 17.11
N GLY A 118 -1.59 -24.02 16.16
CA GLY A 118 -2.60 -25.07 16.37
C GLY A 118 -3.74 -24.67 17.31
N GLU A 119 -3.91 -23.38 17.62
CA GLU A 119 -4.95 -22.85 18.49
C GLU A 119 -6.35 -22.95 17.85
N ILE A 120 -6.39 -22.82 16.52
CA ILE A 120 -7.60 -22.92 15.72
C ILE A 120 -7.37 -23.76 14.46
N THR A 121 -8.45 -24.20 13.84
CA THR A 121 -8.51 -24.86 12.54
C THR A 121 -9.52 -24.12 11.66
N PRO A 122 -9.55 -24.35 10.34
CA PRO A 122 -10.58 -23.78 9.47
C PRO A 122 -12.02 -24.12 9.88
N ALA A 123 -12.23 -25.16 10.69
CA ALA A 123 -13.54 -25.56 11.20
C ALA A 123 -13.80 -25.08 12.65
N THR A 124 -12.88 -24.30 13.24
CA THR A 124 -13.05 -23.79 14.61
C THR A 124 -14.12 -22.72 14.63
N VAL A 125 -15.16 -22.95 15.43
CA VAL A 125 -16.24 -21.99 15.65
C VAL A 125 -15.72 -20.78 16.41
N LEU A 126 -15.80 -19.61 15.79
CA LEU A 126 -15.39 -18.33 16.38
C LEU A 126 -16.60 -17.59 16.94
N ARG A 127 -16.42 -16.94 18.09
CA ARG A 127 -17.48 -16.17 18.75
C ARG A 127 -17.47 -14.73 18.25
N ASP A 128 -18.45 -14.36 17.45
CA ASP A 128 -18.74 -12.97 17.08
C ASP A 128 -19.82 -12.41 18.01
N VAL A 129 -19.44 -12.16 19.26
CA VAL A 129 -20.32 -11.64 20.32
C VAL A 129 -19.67 -10.43 20.99
N PRO A 130 -20.46 -9.50 21.57
CA PRO A 130 -19.91 -8.36 22.31
C PRO A 130 -18.94 -8.85 23.38
N THR A 131 -17.68 -8.47 23.25
CA THR A 131 -16.60 -8.91 24.14
C THR A 131 -15.80 -7.70 24.55
N ALA A 132 -15.62 -7.50 25.86
CA ALA A 132 -14.79 -6.43 26.40
C ALA A 132 -13.46 -7.01 26.90
N PHE A 133 -12.36 -6.44 26.43
CA PHE A 133 -10.99 -6.68 26.88
C PHE A 133 -10.56 -5.50 27.76
N GLY A 134 -10.99 -5.50 29.03
CA GLY A 134 -10.81 -4.35 29.92
C GLY A 134 -11.62 -3.15 29.44
N ALA A 135 -10.96 -2.00 29.23
CA ALA A 135 -11.59 -0.80 28.68
C ALA A 135 -11.83 -0.85 27.15
N TYR A 136 -11.30 -1.87 26.46
CA TYR A 136 -11.43 -2.02 25.02
C TYR A 136 -12.57 -2.97 24.66
N ALA A 137 -13.65 -2.44 24.09
CA ALA A 137 -14.76 -3.22 23.56
C ALA A 137 -14.83 -3.01 22.03
N PRO A 138 -14.21 -3.88 21.22
CA PRO A 138 -14.26 -3.76 19.77
C PRO A 138 -15.69 -3.95 19.26
N GLU A 139 -16.09 -3.08 18.32
CA GLU A 139 -17.33 -3.21 17.57
C GLU A 139 -17.05 -3.61 16.13
N ASN A 140 -17.96 -4.37 15.54
CA ASN A 140 -17.92 -4.66 14.11
C ASN A 140 -18.25 -3.39 13.31
N PHE A 141 -17.71 -3.28 12.10
CA PHE A 141 -17.89 -2.10 11.25
C PHE A 141 -19.38 -1.81 10.95
N ASP A 142 -20.21 -2.84 10.92
CA ASP A 142 -21.66 -2.75 10.70
C ASP A 142 -22.48 -2.71 12.00
N GLY A 143 -21.81 -2.75 13.16
CA GLY A 143 -22.42 -2.76 14.49
C GLY A 143 -23.21 -4.03 14.84
N ARG A 144 -23.10 -5.09 14.02
CA ARG A 144 -23.85 -6.34 14.20
C ARG A 144 -22.94 -7.43 14.72
N PHE A 145 -23.52 -8.33 15.52
CA PHE A 145 -22.85 -9.52 16.04
C PHE A 145 -23.59 -10.75 15.50
N LEU A 146 -22.88 -11.61 14.79
CA LEU A 146 -23.44 -12.80 14.14
C LEU A 146 -23.55 -14.00 15.09
N GLY A 147 -22.97 -13.92 16.29
CA GLY A 147 -22.90 -15.03 17.22
C GLY A 147 -21.80 -16.04 16.81
N PRO A 148 -21.99 -17.34 17.02
CA PRO A 148 -21.04 -18.35 16.55
C PRO A 148 -20.93 -18.34 15.03
N VAL A 149 -19.72 -18.11 14.51
CA VAL A 149 -19.37 -18.19 13.09
C VAL A 149 -18.62 -19.49 12.85
N TYR A 150 -19.09 -20.27 11.88
CA TYR A 150 -18.57 -21.59 11.50
C TYR A 150 -17.58 -21.49 10.35
#